data_AF-S9PZJ1-F1
#
_entry.id   AF-S9PZJ1-F1
#
_cell.length_a   1.000
_cell.length_b   1.000
_cell.length_c   1.000
_cell.angle_alpha   90.00
_cell.angle_beta   90.00
_cell.angle_gamma   90.00
#
_symmetry.space_group_name_H-M   'P 1'
#
loop_
_entity.id
_entity.type
_entity.pdbx_description
1 polymer ?
#
loop_
_entity_poly.entity_id
_entity_poly.type
_entity_poly.pdbx_seq_one_letter_code
_entity_poly.pdbx_strand_id
1 'polypeptide(L)'
;MLRNILLKRRLFSTTSFSRFQFSRATYEPPSSFEPRDEAYMNELENDIHQNNVSLGLMLEHSKVRQYYRKAAYELPSLTMYSEPYRPRSVDQVLVFESPIEMSSTATPVSKVVLKFKVSNLPHLQNNERHVLKLLSGVRYNPETDEVKMSCNKYPSSLQNKLFLAECLNSLISESKRLKTKFADVPLDIRHVKKKKQDLRFPKAWLEQSLQGPTEKE
;
A
#
# COMPACT_ATOMS: atom_id res chain seq x y z
N MET A 1 -30.13 -38.20 19.26
CA MET A 1 -29.36 -37.33 20.19
C MET A 1 -28.40 -36.46 19.38
N LEU A 2 -28.88 -35.33 18.86
CA LEU A 2 -28.10 -34.40 18.04
C LEU A 2 -27.48 -33.33 18.94
N ARG A 3 -26.15 -33.34 19.07
CA ARG A 3 -25.40 -32.33 19.83
C ARG A 3 -25.23 -31.08 18.96
N ASN A 4 -25.82 -29.98 19.43
CA ASN A 4 -25.69 -28.64 18.88
C ASN A 4 -24.23 -28.19 18.84
N ILE A 5 -23.66 -28.08 17.64
CA ILE A 5 -22.36 -27.45 17.39
C ILE A 5 -22.62 -25.94 17.27
N LEU A 6 -22.45 -25.24 18.39
CA LEU A 6 -22.45 -23.77 18.43
C LEU A 6 -21.18 -23.24 17.75
N LEU A 7 -21.27 -23.05 16.43
CA LEU A 7 -20.36 -22.20 15.68
C LEU A 7 -20.45 -20.78 16.25
N LYS A 8 -19.44 -20.36 17.03
CA LYS A 8 -19.19 -18.96 17.37
C LYS A 8 -18.90 -18.18 16.08
N ARG A 9 -19.97 -17.77 15.39
CA ARG A 9 -19.91 -16.70 14.40
C ARG A 9 -19.41 -15.47 15.14
N ARG A 10 -18.19 -15.04 14.82
CA ARG A 10 -17.73 -13.69 15.17
C ARG A 10 -18.69 -12.75 14.46
N LEU A 11 -19.66 -12.25 15.21
CA LEU A 11 -20.50 -11.14 14.80
C LEU A 11 -19.53 -9.99 14.56
N PHE A 12 -19.27 -9.67 13.30
CA PHE A 12 -18.76 -8.36 12.95
C PHE A 12 -19.74 -7.37 13.58
N SER A 13 -19.28 -6.59 14.55
CA SER A 13 -20.09 -5.48 15.04
C SER A 13 -20.25 -4.53 13.88
N THR A 14 -21.39 -4.60 13.21
CA THR A 14 -21.90 -3.48 12.47
C THR A 14 -22.24 -2.45 13.53
N THR A 15 -21.25 -1.66 13.96
CA THR A 15 -21.53 -0.35 14.49
C THR A 15 -22.27 0.36 13.37
N SER A 16 -23.59 0.38 13.48
CA SER A 16 -24.45 1.24 12.72
C SER A 16 -23.90 2.65 12.93
N PHE A 17 -23.19 3.18 11.93
CA PHE A 17 -22.99 4.60 11.76
C PHE A 17 -24.37 5.21 11.46
N SER A 18 -25.22 5.26 12.48
CA SER A 18 -26.46 6.00 12.47
C SER A 18 -26.15 7.44 12.85
N ARG A 19 -26.65 8.36 12.02
CA ARG A 19 -26.54 9.83 12.08
C ARG A 19 -25.22 10.40 11.58
N PHE A 20 -25.02 10.31 10.26
CA PHE A 20 -24.97 11.58 9.56
C PHE A 20 -26.37 12.20 9.70
N GLN A 21 -26.53 13.14 10.63
CA GLN A 21 -27.55 14.14 10.38
C GLN A 21 -27.11 14.77 9.07
N PHE A 22 -27.79 14.45 7.97
CA PHE A 22 -27.93 15.43 6.91
C PHE A 22 -28.54 16.63 7.63
N SER A 23 -27.71 17.57 8.07
CA SER A 23 -28.14 18.94 8.08
C SER A 23 -28.63 19.13 6.66
N ARG A 24 -29.97 19.16 6.47
CA ARG A 24 -30.50 19.92 5.37
C ARG A 24 -29.96 21.31 5.63
N ALA A 25 -28.79 21.61 5.07
CA ALA A 25 -28.45 22.96 4.77
C ALA A 25 -29.60 23.38 3.86
N THR A 26 -30.60 24.03 4.43
CA THR A 26 -31.48 24.88 3.68
C THR A 26 -30.51 25.87 3.05
N TYR A 27 -30.15 25.59 1.79
CA TYR A 27 -29.56 26.60 0.95
C TYR A 27 -30.69 27.61 0.76
N GLU A 28 -30.83 28.53 1.70
CA GLU A 28 -31.50 29.76 1.41
C GLU A 28 -30.61 30.40 0.34
N PRO A 29 -31.07 30.52 -0.91
CA PRO A 29 -30.34 31.33 -1.87
C PRO A 29 -30.16 32.69 -1.20
N PRO A 30 -28.96 33.30 -1.26
CA PRO A 30 -28.71 34.59 -0.63
C PRO A 30 -29.87 35.53 -0.99
N SER A 31 -30.49 36.14 0.02
CA SER A 31 -31.78 36.86 -0.06
C SER A 31 -31.79 38.10 -0.97
N SER A 32 -30.72 38.27 -1.73
CA SER A 32 -30.59 39.19 -2.83
C SER A 32 -29.52 38.62 -3.76
N PHE A 33 -29.90 37.69 -4.64
CA PHE A 33 -29.33 37.78 -5.99
C PHE A 33 -29.93 39.06 -6.56
N GLU A 34 -29.35 40.20 -6.18
CA GLU A 34 -29.54 41.40 -6.99
C GLU A 34 -29.19 40.96 -8.41
N PRO A 35 -30.05 41.22 -9.41
CA PRO A 35 -29.64 41.07 -10.79
C PRO A 35 -28.31 41.81 -10.87
N ARG A 36 -27.22 41.09 -11.13
CA ARG A 36 -25.96 41.77 -11.42
C ARG A 36 -26.26 42.62 -12.64
N ASP A 37 -26.49 43.91 -12.42
CA ASP A 37 -26.86 44.84 -13.47
C ASP A 37 -25.86 44.68 -14.62
N GLU A 38 -26.31 44.85 -15.86
CA GLU A 38 -25.42 44.72 -17.03
C GLU A 38 -24.16 45.58 -16.88
N ALA A 39 -24.25 46.71 -16.17
CA ALA A 39 -23.13 47.55 -15.77
C ALA A 39 -22.08 46.83 -14.90
N TYR A 40 -22.51 46.06 -13.89
CA TYR A 40 -21.62 45.27 -13.02
C TYR A 40 -20.95 44.13 -13.80
N MET A 41 -21.71 43.47 -14.69
CA MET A 41 -21.15 42.42 -15.55
C MET A 41 -20.14 43.00 -16.55
N ASN A 42 -20.41 44.18 -17.11
CA ASN A 42 -19.49 44.89 -18.01
C ASN A 42 -18.24 45.41 -17.29
N GLU A 43 -18.36 45.90 -16.05
CA GLU A 43 -17.22 46.32 -15.23
C GLU A 43 -16.34 45.12 -14.85
N LEU A 44 -16.96 44.02 -14.43
CA LEU A 44 -16.26 42.75 -14.18
C LEU A 44 -15.59 42.23 -15.46
N GLU A 45 -16.23 42.33 -16.62
CA GLU A 45 -15.66 41.94 -17.91
C GLU A 45 -14.45 42.82 -18.26
N ASN A 46 -14.54 44.15 -18.08
CA ASN A 46 -13.42 45.07 -18.28
C ASN A 46 -12.25 44.81 -17.31
N ASP A 47 -12.51 44.54 -16.03
CA ASP A 47 -11.48 44.21 -15.04
C ASP A 47 -10.84 42.83 -15.27
N ILE A 48 -11.64 41.87 -15.77
CA ILE A 48 -11.16 40.56 -16.20
C ILE A 48 -10.23 40.68 -17.39
N HIS A 49 -10.50 41.60 -18.32
CA HIS A 49 -9.71 41.79 -19.53
C HIS A 49 -8.41 42.57 -19.33
N GLN A 50 -8.25 43.32 -18.23
CA GLN A 50 -7.05 44.13 -17.98
C GLN A 50 -6.04 43.52 -17.00
N ASN A 51 -6.41 42.50 -16.21
CA ASN A 51 -5.54 41.92 -15.19
C ASN A 51 -4.99 40.53 -15.56
N ASN A 52 -3.70 40.29 -15.34
CA ASN A 52 -3.07 38.97 -15.54
C ASN A 52 -3.58 37.90 -14.55
N VAL A 53 -4.08 38.32 -13.38
CA VAL A 53 -4.64 37.44 -12.34
C VAL A 53 -5.97 36.81 -12.75
N SER A 54 -6.88 37.59 -13.34
CA SER A 54 -8.19 37.11 -13.81
C SER A 54 -8.03 36.10 -14.94
N LEU A 55 -7.11 36.34 -15.89
CA LEU A 55 -6.77 35.37 -16.93
C LEU A 55 -6.27 34.04 -16.33
N GLY A 56 -5.41 34.10 -15.31
CA GLY A 56 -4.94 32.92 -14.58
C GLY A 56 -6.10 32.09 -14.00
N LEU A 57 -7.01 32.76 -13.28
CA LEU A 57 -8.20 32.12 -12.70
C LEU A 57 -9.13 31.52 -13.77
N MET A 58 -9.33 32.20 -14.90
CA MET A 58 -10.13 31.68 -16.02
C MET A 58 -9.50 30.43 -16.64
N LEU A 59 -8.17 30.40 -16.79
CA LEU A 59 -7.44 29.24 -17.30
C LEU A 59 -7.52 28.06 -16.32
N GLU A 60 -7.39 28.32 -15.02
CA GLU A 60 -7.58 27.30 -13.98
C GLU A 60 -8.98 26.70 -14.03
N HIS A 61 -10.00 27.56 -14.10
CA HIS A 61 -11.38 27.12 -14.21
C HIS A 61 -11.63 26.33 -15.51
N SER A 62 -11.00 26.71 -16.62
CA SER A 62 -11.05 25.98 -17.89
C SER A 62 -10.41 24.58 -17.77
N LYS A 63 -9.28 24.45 -17.06
CA LYS A 63 -8.64 23.16 -16.76
C LYS A 63 -9.56 22.29 -15.89
N VAL A 64 -10.17 22.86 -14.86
CA VAL A 64 -11.13 22.15 -14.00
C VAL A 64 -12.31 21.61 -14.82
N ARG A 65 -12.91 22.43 -15.68
CA ARG A 65 -13.97 22.00 -16.61
C ARG A 65 -13.52 20.90 -17.56
N GLN A 66 -12.28 20.97 -18.05
CA GLN A 66 -11.71 19.90 -18.87
C GLN A 66 -11.66 18.58 -18.10
N TYR A 67 -11.21 18.57 -16.84
CA TYR A 67 -11.22 17.36 -16.01
C TYR A 67 -12.64 16.85 -15.72
N TYR A 68 -13.60 17.74 -15.47
CA TYR A 68 -15.01 17.33 -15.31
C TYR A 68 -15.56 16.67 -16.58
N ARG A 69 -15.23 17.20 -17.76
CA ARG A 69 -15.61 16.57 -19.03
C ARG A 69 -14.99 15.18 -19.19
N LYS A 70 -13.69 15.03 -18.88
CA LYS A 70 -13.02 13.73 -18.88
C LYS A 70 -13.68 12.76 -17.89
N ALA A 71 -14.03 13.23 -16.69
CA ALA A 71 -14.69 12.42 -15.69
C ALA A 71 -16.08 11.96 -16.11
N ALA A 72 -16.85 12.82 -16.79
CA ALA A 72 -18.20 12.51 -17.24
C ALA A 72 -18.24 11.58 -18.46
N TYR A 73 -17.33 11.76 -19.43
CA TYR A 73 -17.42 11.09 -20.73
C TYR A 73 -16.29 10.09 -21.02
N GLU A 74 -15.07 10.33 -20.55
CA GLU A 74 -13.92 9.46 -20.83
C GLU A 74 -13.78 8.37 -19.75
N LEU A 75 -13.87 8.71 -18.45
CA LEU A 75 -13.67 7.73 -17.38
C LEU A 75 -14.65 6.55 -17.40
N PRO A 76 -15.96 6.70 -17.70
CA PRO A 76 -16.87 5.57 -17.79
C PRO A 76 -16.45 4.56 -18.86
N SER A 77 -15.84 5.02 -19.95
CA SER A 77 -15.33 4.16 -21.03
C SER A 77 -14.15 3.28 -20.58
N LEU A 78 -13.38 3.69 -19.57
CA LEU A 78 -12.27 2.90 -19.02
C LEU A 78 -12.75 1.64 -18.30
N THR A 79 -14.01 1.60 -17.86
CA THR A 79 -14.61 0.41 -17.22
C THR A 79 -14.54 -0.82 -18.13
N MET A 80 -14.57 -0.62 -19.46
CA MET A 80 -14.45 -1.71 -20.44
C MET A 80 -13.11 -2.45 -20.38
N TYR A 81 -12.06 -1.81 -19.87
CA TYR A 81 -10.71 -2.38 -19.73
C TYR A 81 -10.40 -2.81 -18.28
N SER A 82 -11.41 -2.84 -17.41
CA SER A 82 -11.24 -3.26 -16.01
C SER A 82 -11.14 -4.78 -15.91
N GLU A 83 -10.10 -5.27 -15.23
CA GLU A 83 -9.95 -6.68 -14.87
C GLU A 83 -10.19 -6.88 -13.36
N PRO A 84 -10.94 -7.91 -12.93
CA PRO A 84 -11.13 -8.20 -11.51
C PRO A 84 -9.82 -8.69 -10.89
N TYR A 85 -9.53 -8.24 -9.68
CA TYR A 85 -8.34 -8.67 -8.94
C TYR A 85 -8.33 -10.19 -8.70
N ARG A 86 -7.26 -10.85 -9.14
CA ARG A 86 -7.01 -12.27 -8.85
C ARG A 86 -5.91 -12.37 -7.79
N PRO A 87 -6.19 -12.99 -6.62
CA PRO A 87 -5.16 -13.18 -5.60
C PRO A 87 -4.05 -14.09 -6.14
N ARG A 88 -2.84 -13.92 -5.61
CA ARG A 88 -1.68 -14.74 -6.00
C ARG A 88 -1.88 -16.20 -5.61
N SER A 89 -1.45 -17.10 -6.50
CA SER A 89 -1.41 -18.55 -6.21
C SER A 89 -0.36 -18.87 -5.13
N VAL A 90 -0.50 -20.02 -4.47
CA VAL A 90 0.46 -20.54 -3.50
C VAL A 90 1.84 -20.76 -4.14
N ASP A 91 1.87 -21.10 -5.43
CA ASP A 91 3.11 -21.31 -6.19
C ASP A 91 3.86 -20.00 -6.49
N GLN A 92 3.16 -18.85 -6.46
CA GLN A 92 3.71 -17.53 -6.77
C GLN A 92 4.35 -16.89 -5.53
N VAL A 93 5.46 -17.50 -5.08
CA VAL A 93 6.16 -17.12 -3.84
C VAL A 93 6.99 -15.84 -3.98
N LEU A 94 7.49 -15.56 -5.19
CA LEU A 94 8.43 -14.48 -5.44
C LEU A 94 7.72 -13.15 -5.72
N VAL A 95 8.24 -12.07 -5.15
CA VAL A 95 7.75 -10.71 -5.37
C VAL A 95 8.86 -9.86 -5.98
N PHE A 96 8.61 -9.37 -7.19
CA PHE A 96 9.50 -8.43 -7.88
C PHE A 96 8.91 -7.02 -7.80
N GLU A 97 9.69 -6.06 -7.34
CA GLU A 97 9.35 -4.64 -7.29
C GLU A 97 10.27 -3.87 -8.22
N SER A 98 9.66 -3.12 -9.16
CA SER A 98 10.36 -2.22 -10.08
C SER A 98 9.82 -0.81 -9.88
N PRO A 99 10.67 0.18 -9.52
CA PRO A 99 10.26 1.57 -9.48
C PRO A 99 10.05 2.09 -10.90
N ILE A 100 9.02 2.90 -11.10
CA ILE A 100 8.74 3.57 -12.37
C ILE A 100 8.66 5.07 -12.07
N GLU A 101 9.54 5.84 -12.71
CA GLU A 101 9.53 7.30 -12.62
C GLU A 101 8.85 7.87 -13.88
N MET A 102 7.69 8.51 -13.72
CA MET A 102 6.91 9.10 -14.82
C MET A 102 7.27 10.58 -15.05
N SER A 103 8.56 10.91 -15.07
CA SER A 103 9.06 12.26 -15.38
C SER A 103 9.76 12.26 -16.73
N SER A 104 9.55 13.32 -17.52
CA SER A 104 10.20 13.49 -18.83
C SER A 104 11.72 13.71 -18.73
N THR A 105 12.22 14.13 -17.57
CA THR A 105 13.62 14.54 -17.39
C THR A 105 14.45 13.54 -16.60
N ALA A 106 13.82 12.53 -16.00
CA ALA A 106 14.50 11.56 -15.16
C ALA A 106 15.18 10.48 -16.00
N THR A 107 16.33 10.00 -15.54
CA THR A 107 16.97 8.84 -16.14
C THR A 107 16.15 7.58 -15.84
N PRO A 108 15.95 6.68 -16.81
CA PRO A 108 15.19 5.45 -16.57
C PRO A 108 15.82 4.62 -15.45
N VAL A 109 15.04 4.31 -14.41
CA VAL A 109 15.49 3.45 -13.32
C VAL A 109 15.33 1.99 -13.73
N SER A 110 16.46 1.28 -13.88
CA SER A 110 16.46 -0.14 -14.25
C SER A 110 16.47 -1.09 -13.04
N LYS A 111 16.57 -0.55 -11.83
CA LYS A 111 16.65 -1.32 -10.57
C LYS A 111 15.47 -2.27 -10.41
N VAL A 112 15.74 -3.49 -9.96
CA VAL A 112 14.72 -4.46 -9.56
C VAL A 112 15.02 -4.96 -8.14
N VAL A 113 13.98 -5.12 -7.33
CA VAL A 113 14.06 -5.70 -5.99
C VAL A 113 13.30 -7.02 -5.98
N LEU A 114 13.95 -8.08 -5.51
CA LEU A 114 13.35 -9.38 -5.26
C LEU A 114 13.16 -9.58 -3.75
N LYS A 115 11.94 -9.96 -3.38
CA LYS A 115 11.51 -10.29 -2.03
C LYS A 115 10.86 -11.67 -2.02
N PHE A 116 11.24 -12.51 -1.06
CA PHE A 116 10.60 -13.80 -0.84
C PHE A 116 10.77 -14.24 0.62
N LYS A 117 9.84 -15.06 1.11
CA LYS A 117 9.93 -15.68 2.42
C LYS A 117 10.63 -17.03 2.33
N VAL A 118 11.56 -17.31 3.25
CA VAL A 118 12.28 -18.59 3.28
C VAL A 118 11.32 -19.74 3.60
N SER A 119 10.32 -19.51 4.45
CA SER A 119 9.25 -20.47 4.77
C SER A 119 8.42 -20.90 3.57
N ASN A 120 8.25 -20.04 2.57
CA ASN A 120 7.34 -20.27 1.46
C ASN A 120 8.01 -20.99 0.28
N LEU A 121 9.34 -21.11 0.27
CA LEU A 121 10.03 -21.81 -0.81
C LEU A 121 9.68 -23.30 -0.80
N PRO A 122 9.18 -23.86 -1.93
CA PRO A 122 8.89 -25.28 -2.04
C PRO A 122 10.19 -26.08 -2.17
N HIS A 123 10.15 -27.37 -1.81
CA HIS A 123 11.27 -28.33 -2.00
C HIS A 123 12.59 -28.02 -1.28
N LEU A 124 12.54 -27.31 -0.13
CA LEU A 124 13.68 -27.17 0.77
C LEU A 124 13.39 -27.79 2.16
N GLN A 125 14.30 -28.63 2.64
CA GLN A 125 14.29 -29.15 4.00
C GLN A 125 14.73 -28.09 5.03
N ASN A 126 14.47 -28.32 6.32
CA ASN A 126 14.83 -27.36 7.38
C ASN A 126 16.35 -27.07 7.42
N ASN A 127 17.19 -28.09 7.22
CA ASN A 127 18.65 -27.90 7.16
C ASN A 127 19.06 -27.03 5.97
N GLU A 128 18.45 -27.26 4.80
CA GLU A 128 18.71 -26.47 3.59
C GLU A 128 18.23 -25.02 3.76
N ARG A 129 17.08 -24.82 4.42
CA ARG A 129 16.58 -23.48 4.77
C ARG A 129 17.51 -22.75 5.74
N HIS A 130 18.09 -23.46 6.70
CA HIS A 130 19.09 -22.89 7.61
C HIS A 130 20.32 -22.40 6.84
N VAL A 131 20.87 -23.24 5.96
CA VAL A 131 21.99 -22.85 5.08
C VAL A 131 21.62 -21.68 4.18
N LEU A 132 20.40 -21.67 3.63
CA LEU A 132 19.90 -20.57 2.81
C LEU A 132 19.88 -19.24 3.57
N LYS A 133 19.47 -19.25 4.84
CA LYS A 133 19.49 -18.07 5.72
C LYS A 133 20.93 -17.61 5.98
N LEU A 134 21.85 -18.54 6.23
CA LEU A 134 23.28 -18.22 6.40
C LEU A 134 23.90 -17.59 5.15
N LEU A 135 23.66 -18.18 3.97
CA LEU A 135 24.18 -17.65 2.68
C LEU A 135 23.62 -16.28 2.33
N SER A 136 22.37 -16.00 2.74
CA SER A 136 21.73 -14.69 2.51
C SER A 136 22.35 -13.57 3.35
N GLY A 137 22.96 -13.91 4.50
CA GLY A 137 23.62 -12.96 5.40
C GLY A 137 22.74 -11.78 5.76
N VAL A 138 23.25 -10.55 5.56
CA VAL A 138 22.57 -9.29 5.87
C VAL A 138 21.25 -9.09 5.12
N ARG A 139 21.03 -9.82 4.02
CA ARG A 139 19.82 -9.72 3.19
C ARG A 139 18.61 -10.42 3.82
N TYR A 140 18.84 -11.33 4.77
CA TYR A 140 17.79 -12.05 5.48
C TYR A 140 17.32 -11.25 6.69
N ASN A 141 16.01 -11.12 6.86
CA ASN A 141 15.41 -10.56 8.06
C ASN A 141 14.80 -11.66 8.94
N PRO A 142 15.40 -12.01 10.10
CA PRO A 142 14.83 -12.96 11.07
C PRO A 142 13.43 -12.61 11.59
N GLU A 143 13.04 -11.32 11.66
CA GLU A 143 11.71 -10.96 12.19
C GLU A 143 10.57 -11.30 11.21
N THR A 144 10.79 -11.10 9.91
CA THR A 144 9.76 -11.30 8.87
C THR A 144 9.94 -12.59 8.07
N ASP A 145 11.03 -13.33 8.33
CA ASP A 145 11.50 -14.48 7.56
C ASP A 145 11.68 -14.18 6.06
N GLU A 146 11.99 -12.93 5.72
CA GLU A 146 12.06 -12.44 4.35
C GLU A 146 13.50 -12.17 3.93
N VAL A 147 13.87 -12.62 2.73
CA VAL A 147 15.11 -12.24 2.06
C VAL A 147 14.80 -11.13 1.06
N LYS A 148 15.50 -10.01 1.18
CA LYS A 148 15.38 -8.86 0.27
C LYS A 148 16.71 -8.62 -0.44
N MET A 149 16.71 -8.72 -1.77
CA MET A 149 17.87 -8.42 -2.60
C MET A 149 17.49 -7.59 -3.81
N SER A 150 18.41 -6.76 -4.29
CA SER A 150 18.16 -5.88 -5.43
C SER A 150 19.33 -5.88 -6.40
N CYS A 151 19.05 -5.69 -7.67
CA CYS A 151 20.05 -5.54 -8.73
C CYS A 151 19.80 -4.24 -9.49
N ASN A 152 20.88 -3.49 -9.74
CA ASN A 152 20.90 -2.29 -10.58
C ASN A 152 22.21 -2.26 -11.38
N LYS A 153 22.65 -3.42 -11.88
CA LYS A 153 23.91 -3.57 -12.60
C LYS A 153 23.75 -3.30 -14.08
N TYR A 154 22.59 -3.67 -14.63
CA TYR A 154 22.32 -3.63 -16.05
C TYR A 154 21.40 -2.46 -16.41
N PRO A 155 21.49 -1.95 -17.65
CA PRO A 155 20.62 -0.87 -18.13
C PRO A 155 19.16 -1.33 -18.30
N SER A 156 18.93 -2.61 -18.55
CA SER A 156 17.57 -3.16 -18.72
C SER A 156 17.03 -3.75 -17.41
N SER A 157 15.81 -3.36 -17.03
CA SER A 157 15.10 -3.93 -15.88
C SER A 157 14.86 -5.44 -16.05
N LEU A 158 14.60 -5.90 -17.27
CA LEU A 158 14.43 -7.32 -17.57
C LEU A 158 15.71 -8.11 -17.29
N GLN A 159 16.87 -7.56 -17.66
CA GLN A 159 18.17 -8.18 -17.40
C GLN A 159 18.48 -8.23 -15.90
N ASN A 160 18.18 -7.15 -15.16
CA ASN A 160 18.31 -7.13 -13.70
C ASN A 160 17.38 -8.17 -13.04
N LYS A 161 16.16 -8.35 -13.55
CA LYS A 161 15.21 -9.38 -13.07
C LYS A 161 15.74 -10.79 -13.33
N LEU A 162 16.25 -11.07 -14.53
CA LEU A 162 16.81 -12.37 -14.89
C LEU A 162 18.01 -12.71 -14.00
N PHE A 163 18.92 -11.77 -13.80
CA PHE A 163 20.07 -11.94 -12.93
C PHE A 163 19.67 -12.28 -11.49
N LEU A 164 18.60 -11.66 -10.96
CA LEU A 164 18.08 -11.99 -9.63
C LEU A 164 17.49 -13.40 -9.56
N ALA A 165 16.85 -13.88 -10.64
CA ALA A 165 16.33 -15.24 -10.72
C ALA A 165 17.46 -16.28 -10.77
N GLU A 166 18.50 -16.03 -11.57
CA GLU A 166 19.71 -16.87 -11.61
C GLU A 166 20.42 -16.91 -10.26
N CYS A 167 20.58 -15.75 -9.61
CA CYS A 167 21.18 -15.66 -8.29
C CYS A 167 20.39 -16.46 -7.24
N LEU A 168 19.05 -16.40 -7.29
CA LEU A 168 18.21 -17.21 -6.42
C LEU A 168 18.38 -18.71 -6.70
N ASN A 169 18.44 -19.12 -7.96
CA ASN A 169 18.66 -20.52 -8.33
C ASN A 169 20.01 -21.03 -7.83
N SER A 170 21.08 -20.24 -7.98
CA SER A 170 22.40 -20.55 -7.41
C SER A 170 22.35 -20.65 -5.89
N LEU A 171 21.62 -19.76 -5.22
CA LEU A 171 21.50 -19.76 -3.77
C LEU A 171 20.75 -21.01 -3.26
N ILE A 172 19.73 -21.46 -4.00
CA ILE A 172 19.01 -22.71 -3.73
C ILE A 172 19.93 -23.92 -3.99
N SER A 173 20.67 -23.96 -5.09
CA SER A 173 21.56 -25.09 -5.40
C SER A 173 22.67 -25.23 -4.37
N GLU A 174 23.27 -24.11 -3.94
CA GLU A 174 24.29 -24.06 -2.90
C GLU A 174 23.75 -24.50 -1.53
N SER A 175 22.52 -24.09 -1.19
CA SER A 175 21.88 -24.51 0.06
C SER A 175 21.68 -26.02 0.15
N LYS A 176 21.35 -26.68 -0.97
CA LYS A 176 21.21 -28.14 -1.07
C LYS A 176 22.56 -28.84 -0.99
N ARG A 177 23.59 -28.28 -1.64
CA ARG A 177 24.96 -28.82 -1.64
C ARG A 177 25.60 -28.79 -0.26
N LEU A 178 25.41 -27.71 0.49
CA LEU A 178 26.15 -27.43 1.74
C LEU A 178 25.36 -27.79 3.02
N LYS A 179 24.27 -28.56 2.90
CA LYS A 179 23.33 -28.86 3.99
C LYS A 179 23.95 -29.45 5.27
N THR A 180 25.04 -30.22 5.15
CA THR A 180 25.73 -30.84 6.29
C THR A 180 26.86 -29.99 6.86
N LYS A 181 27.47 -29.13 6.04
CA LYS A 181 28.69 -28.38 6.38
C LYS A 181 28.46 -27.24 7.37
N PHE A 182 27.26 -26.66 7.36
CA PHE A 182 26.91 -25.49 8.18
C PHE A 182 25.86 -25.81 9.26
N ALA A 183 25.77 -27.08 9.68
CA ALA A 183 24.83 -27.49 10.73
C ALA A 183 25.21 -26.92 12.12
N ASP A 184 26.50 -26.67 12.33
CA ASP A 184 27.10 -26.15 13.56
C ASP A 184 27.11 -24.61 13.62
N VAL A 185 26.96 -23.92 12.48
CA VAL A 185 27.03 -22.46 12.42
C VAL A 185 25.69 -21.83 12.84
N PRO A 186 25.65 -21.00 13.89
CA PRO A 186 24.45 -20.28 14.28
C PRO A 186 24.12 -19.15 13.31
N LEU A 187 22.84 -18.79 13.21
CA LEU A 187 22.40 -17.66 12.40
C LEU A 187 22.87 -16.33 13.00
N ASP A 188 23.61 -15.54 12.21
CA ASP A 188 23.98 -14.19 12.58
C ASP A 188 22.79 -13.22 12.39
N ILE A 189 22.45 -12.49 13.46
CA ILE A 189 21.34 -11.53 13.52
C ILE A 189 21.82 -10.11 13.85
N ARG A 190 23.13 -9.86 13.88
CA ARG A 190 23.71 -8.57 14.32
C ARG A 190 23.33 -7.39 13.43
N HIS A 191 23.00 -7.61 12.17
CA HIS A 191 22.58 -6.56 11.25
C HIS A 191 21.14 -6.07 11.48
N VAL A 192 20.31 -6.85 12.17
CA VAL A 192 18.93 -6.47 12.44
C VAL A 192 18.85 -5.63 13.70
N LYS A 193 18.39 -4.39 13.53
CA LYS A 193 18.04 -3.52 14.65
C LYS A 193 16.79 -4.07 15.32
N LYS A 194 16.93 -4.60 16.53
CA LYS A 194 15.80 -5.07 17.35
C LYS A 194 14.80 -3.92 17.50
N LYS A 195 13.54 -4.16 17.14
CA LYS A 195 12.48 -3.19 17.44
C LYS A 195 12.35 -3.05 18.96
N LYS A 196 12.19 -1.81 19.43
CA LYS A 196 11.78 -1.57 20.81
C LYS A 196 10.45 -2.30 21.02
N GLN A 197 10.28 -2.92 22.19
CA GLN A 197 9.02 -3.60 22.50
C GLN A 197 7.85 -2.63 22.29
N ASP A 198 6.83 -3.06 21.54
CA ASP A 198 5.58 -2.33 21.46
C ASP A 198 4.98 -2.28 22.86
N LEU A 199 5.08 -1.10 23.48
CA LEU A 199 4.44 -0.81 24.76
C LEU A 199 2.92 -0.79 24.50
N ARG A 200 2.28 -1.94 24.72
CA ARG A 200 0.82 -2.04 24.66
C ARG A 200 0.23 -1.59 25.99
N PHE A 201 -0.94 -0.97 25.90
CA PHE A 201 -1.70 -0.60 27.08
C PHE A 201 -1.96 -1.85 27.96
N PRO A 202 -1.63 -1.82 29.26
CA PRO A 202 -1.87 -2.94 30.15
C PRO A 202 -3.36 -3.29 30.22
N LYS A 203 -3.70 -4.56 29.99
CA LYS A 203 -5.10 -5.02 30.01
C LYS A 203 -5.77 -4.81 31.37
N ALA A 204 -5.01 -4.94 32.46
CA ALA A 204 -5.50 -4.73 33.83
C ALA A 204 -6.09 -3.32 34.05
N TRP A 205 -5.57 -2.31 33.35
CA TRP A 205 -6.09 -0.94 33.45
C TRP A 205 -7.38 -0.75 32.65
N LEU A 206 -7.61 -1.61 31.64
CA LEU A 206 -8.84 -1.60 30.85
C LEU A 206 -10.01 -2.16 31.67
N GLU A 207 -9.76 -3.14 32.52
CA GLU A 207 -10.75 -3.72 33.45
C GLU A 207 -11.22 -2.70 34.50
N GLN A 208 -10.33 -1.84 34.99
CA GLN A 208 -10.70 -0.75 35.90
C GLN A 208 -11.65 0.26 35.26
N SER A 209 -11.48 0.54 33.96
CA SER A 209 -12.37 1.45 33.23
C SER A 209 -13.75 0.87 32.91
N LEU A 210 -13.89 -0.46 32.95
CA LEU A 210 -15.16 -1.17 32.70
C LEU A 210 -16.01 -1.34 33.95
N GLN A 211 -15.43 -1.20 35.14
CA GLN A 211 -16.19 -1.04 36.37
C GLN A 211 -16.82 0.35 36.35
N GLY A 212 -18.02 0.45 35.77
CA GLY A 212 -18.84 1.67 35.81
C GLY A 212 -19.08 2.15 37.25
N PRO A 213 -19.60 3.37 37.44
CA PRO A 213 -19.82 3.91 38.78
C PRO A 213 -20.66 2.92 39.58
N THR A 214 -20.10 2.37 40.65
CA THR A 214 -20.86 1.61 41.63
C THR A 214 -21.93 2.54 42.17
N GLU A 215 -23.20 2.19 41.96
CA GLU A 215 -24.33 2.92 42.53
C GLU A 215 -24.10 2.98 44.05
N LYS A 216 -23.88 4.20 44.55
CA LYS A 216 -23.74 4.44 45.97
C LYS A 216 -25.16 4.44 46.55
N GLU A 217 -25.46 3.46 47.40
CA GLU A 217 -26.66 3.40 48.24
C GLU A 217 -26.75 4.59 49.20
#